data_AF-A0A839PEA4-F1
#
_entry.id   AF-A0A839PEA4-F1
#
_cell.length_a   1.000
_cell.length_b   1.000
_cell.length_c   1.000
_cell.angle_alpha   90.00
_cell.angle_beta   90.00
_cell.angle_gamma   90.00
#
_symmetry.space_group_name_H-M   'P 1'
#
loop_
_entity.id
_entity.type
_entity.pdbx_description
1 polymer ?
#
loop_
_entity_poly.entity_id
_entity_poly.type
_entity_poly.pdbx_seq_one_letter_code
_entity_poly.pdbx_strand_id
1 'polypeptide(L)'
;MDNRDIIVIGGSSGATAPLKAILSALPQDLPAAVFVVLHIPARSLGLLATVASAAARLPVHAAADGMPISPGNIYLGVPDHHLILADGQIRLGRGPRENMARPSIDPLFRSAAVSYGPRVIGVVLSGLLNDGASGLEAIKRCGGLTLVQDPADAIADEMPRSALQALEVDLTLPAARIGDILSELASDPAGPALPVPPEIRLEVDIAAGARVDSDVLRRIADPAAVSCPQCGGVLSMVREAKPLRFRCQVGHAYTADVVAKEQENAVDEALRVALRIIEERAELVRRMAADGRNAGRRALAEMYEERAAEYSDYAETIRKAVLLSLSPPEPSGNEGAQDD
;
A
#
# COMPACT_ATOMS: atom_id res chain seq x y z
N MET A 1 -8.92 21.66 26.51
CA MET A 1 -8.24 20.83 25.51
C MET A 1 -9.31 20.36 24.57
N ASP A 2 -9.07 20.42 23.26
CA ASP A 2 -9.99 19.83 22.29
C ASP A 2 -10.05 18.32 22.51
N ASN A 3 -11.16 17.68 22.14
CA ASN A 3 -11.29 16.23 22.20
C ASN A 3 -10.54 15.55 21.06
N ARG A 4 -10.45 14.22 21.09
CA ARG A 4 -9.92 13.42 19.97
C ARG A 4 -10.92 13.33 18.82
N ASP A 5 -11.06 14.43 18.09
CA ASP A 5 -12.14 14.64 17.12
C ASP A 5 -11.75 14.34 15.66
N ILE A 6 -10.58 13.74 15.41
CA ILE A 6 -10.11 13.35 14.07
C ILE A 6 -9.83 11.84 14.05
N ILE A 7 -10.64 11.09 13.32
CA ILE A 7 -10.48 9.64 13.15
C ILE A 7 -10.05 9.36 11.71
N VAL A 8 -8.91 8.70 11.53
CA VAL A 8 -8.41 8.29 10.21
C VAL A 8 -8.33 6.77 10.13
N ILE A 9 -8.93 6.18 9.09
CA ILE A 9 -9.06 4.73 8.91
C ILE A 9 -8.46 4.32 7.56
N GLY A 10 -7.60 3.30 7.59
CA GLY A 10 -6.92 2.75 6.43
C GLY A 10 -7.11 1.25 6.31
N GLY A 11 -7.23 0.74 5.09
CA GLY A 11 -7.34 -0.71 4.84
C GLY A 11 -7.24 -1.08 3.36
N SER A 12 -7.14 -2.38 3.07
CA SER A 12 -7.04 -2.90 1.70
C SER A 12 -7.85 -4.20 1.56
N SER A 13 -7.21 -5.29 1.11
CA SER A 13 -7.79 -6.62 0.99
C SER A 13 -8.49 -7.04 2.29
N GLY A 14 -9.80 -7.29 2.20
CA GLY A 14 -10.60 -7.72 3.35
C GLY A 14 -11.10 -6.60 4.28
N ALA A 15 -10.72 -5.34 4.08
CA ALA A 15 -11.10 -4.23 4.97
C ALA A 15 -12.58 -3.83 4.93
N THR A 16 -13.32 -4.20 3.89
CA THR A 16 -14.72 -3.78 3.72
C THR A 16 -15.62 -4.26 4.86
N ALA A 17 -15.51 -5.52 5.28
CA ALA A 17 -16.35 -6.05 6.36
C ALA A 17 -16.03 -5.42 7.73
N PRO A 18 -14.75 -5.31 8.15
CA PRO A 18 -14.35 -4.55 9.33
C PRO A 18 -14.85 -3.10 9.32
N LEU A 19 -14.68 -2.40 8.19
CA LEU A 19 -15.15 -1.02 8.07
C LEU A 19 -16.66 -0.91 8.28
N LYS A 20 -17.45 -1.82 7.71
CA LYS A 20 -18.90 -1.84 7.94
C LYS A 20 -19.25 -1.99 9.41
N ALA A 21 -18.62 -2.95 10.10
CA ALA A 21 -18.86 -3.18 11.52
C ALA A 21 -18.55 -1.94 12.37
N ILE A 22 -17.42 -1.28 12.08
CA ILE A 22 -17.01 -0.04 12.74
C ILE A 22 -18.05 1.06 12.52
N LEU A 23 -18.37 1.36 11.26
CA LEU A 23 -19.23 2.50 10.92
C LEU A 23 -20.68 2.31 11.39
N SER A 24 -21.18 1.07 11.44
CA SER A 24 -22.52 0.78 11.96
C SER A 24 -22.64 0.94 13.49
N ALA A 25 -21.52 0.87 14.21
CA ALA A 25 -21.48 1.08 15.66
C ALA A 25 -21.34 2.56 16.07
N LEU A 26 -20.91 3.43 15.15
CA LEU A 26 -20.75 4.86 15.44
C LEU A 26 -22.12 5.55 15.71
N PRO A 27 -22.20 6.43 16.72
CA PRO A 27 -23.42 7.17 17.00
C PRO A 27 -23.65 8.33 16.00
N GLN A 28 -24.89 8.81 15.92
CA GLN A 28 -25.26 9.90 15.01
C GLN A 28 -24.67 11.25 15.45
N ASP A 29 -24.47 11.45 16.75
CA ASP A 29 -23.91 12.63 17.38
C ASP A 29 -22.40 12.51 17.66
N LEU A 30 -21.71 11.63 16.92
CA LEU A 30 -20.26 11.43 17.05
C LEU A 30 -19.52 12.78 17.04
N PRO A 31 -18.80 13.15 18.12
CA PRO A 31 -18.10 14.43 18.23
C PRO A 31 -16.75 14.43 17.48
N ALA A 32 -16.67 13.70 16.36
CA ALA A 32 -15.46 13.54 15.56
C ALA A 32 -15.78 13.48 14.04
N ALA A 33 -14.81 13.89 13.23
CA ALA A 33 -14.82 13.67 11.79
C ALA A 33 -14.05 12.39 11.44
N VAL A 34 -14.59 11.59 10.52
CA VAL A 34 -13.99 10.31 10.11
C VAL A 34 -13.50 10.40 8.68
N PHE A 35 -12.27 9.97 8.42
CA PHE A 35 -11.65 9.95 7.10
C PHE A 35 -11.22 8.53 6.77
N VAL A 36 -11.55 8.06 5.57
CA VAL A 36 -11.31 6.67 5.17
C VAL A 36 -10.58 6.62 3.85
N VAL A 37 -9.47 5.88 3.82
CA VAL A 37 -8.76 5.49 2.60
C VAL A 37 -8.75 3.97 2.50
N LEU A 38 -9.33 3.42 1.43
CA LEU A 38 -9.26 2.00 1.13
C LEU A 38 -8.59 1.78 -0.23
N HIS A 39 -7.67 0.83 -0.30
CA HIS A 39 -7.08 0.35 -1.55
C HIS A 39 -8.07 -0.58 -2.25
N ILE A 40 -8.95 0.00 -3.05
CA ILE A 40 -9.93 -0.74 -3.84
C ILE A 40 -9.61 -0.52 -5.33
N PRO A 41 -9.70 -1.56 -6.18
CA PRO A 41 -9.53 -1.40 -7.62
C PRO A 41 -10.42 -0.27 -8.16
N ALA A 42 -9.87 0.59 -9.02
CA ALA A 42 -10.58 1.75 -9.59
C ALA A 42 -11.90 1.41 -10.33
N ARG A 43 -12.12 0.13 -10.66
CA ARG A 43 -13.34 -0.39 -11.29
C ARG A 43 -14.42 -0.85 -10.30
N SER A 44 -14.14 -0.86 -9.00
CA SER A 44 -15.14 -1.18 -7.97
C SER A 44 -16.06 0.02 -7.75
N LEU A 45 -16.97 0.20 -8.70
CA LEU A 45 -18.12 1.09 -8.59
C LEU A 45 -18.93 0.66 -7.35
N GLY A 46 -18.91 1.45 -6.29
CA GLY A 46 -19.76 1.20 -5.13
C GLY A 46 -19.09 1.31 -3.76
N LEU A 47 -17.84 1.74 -3.65
CA LEU A 47 -17.26 2.00 -2.31
C LEU A 47 -18.09 3.03 -1.53
N LEU A 48 -18.39 4.18 -2.15
CA LEU A 48 -19.22 5.21 -1.56
C LEU A 48 -20.60 4.66 -1.15
N ALA A 49 -21.26 3.90 -2.03
CA ALA A 49 -22.55 3.29 -1.72
C ALA A 49 -22.47 2.23 -0.60
N THR A 50 -21.40 1.44 -0.58
CA THR A 50 -21.15 0.40 0.43
C THR A 50 -20.92 1.03 1.80
N VAL A 51 -20.13 2.10 1.86
CA VAL A 51 -19.85 2.84 3.09
C VAL A 51 -21.07 3.62 3.54
N ALA A 52 -21.75 4.33 2.63
CA ALA A 52 -22.99 5.04 2.93
C ALA A 52 -24.08 4.11 3.49
N SER A 53 -24.22 2.91 2.91
CA SER A 53 -25.16 1.90 3.41
C SER A 53 -24.82 1.41 4.81
N ALA A 54 -23.54 1.35 5.18
CA ALA A 54 -23.10 0.83 6.47
C ALA A 54 -23.05 1.90 7.57
N ALA A 55 -22.69 3.13 7.20
CA ALA A 55 -22.61 4.26 8.10
C ALA A 55 -23.97 4.71 8.61
N ALA A 56 -25.05 4.47 7.82
CA ALA A 56 -26.51 4.63 8.04
C ALA A 56 -27.01 5.89 8.81
N ARG A 57 -26.38 6.24 9.92
CA ARG A 57 -26.60 7.35 10.84
C ARG A 57 -25.74 8.58 10.55
N LEU A 58 -24.59 8.42 9.90
CA LEU A 58 -23.67 9.52 9.57
C LEU A 58 -23.63 9.81 8.05
N PRO A 59 -23.67 11.09 7.63
CA PRO A 59 -23.50 11.46 6.23
C PRO A 59 -22.10 11.08 5.72
N VAL A 60 -22.07 10.46 4.54
CA VAL A 60 -20.85 10.01 3.86
C VAL A 60 -20.62 10.83 2.60
N HIS A 61 -19.44 11.40 2.47
CA HIS A 61 -19.04 12.25 1.34
C HIS A 61 -17.85 11.65 0.62
N ALA A 62 -17.85 11.69 -0.71
CA ALA A 62 -16.60 11.59 -1.45
C ALA A 62 -15.80 12.88 -1.19
N ALA A 63 -14.53 12.75 -0.83
CA ALA A 63 -13.68 13.90 -0.56
C ALA A 63 -13.56 14.80 -1.80
N ALA A 64 -13.74 16.09 -1.61
CA ALA A 64 -13.47 17.12 -2.61
C ALA A 64 -12.50 18.17 -2.04
N ASP A 65 -11.68 18.75 -2.92
CA ASP A 65 -10.69 19.74 -2.53
C ASP A 65 -11.37 20.99 -1.94
N GLY A 66 -10.85 21.47 -0.80
CA GLY A 66 -11.37 22.63 -0.09
C GLY A 66 -12.60 22.36 0.78
N MET A 67 -13.10 21.12 0.88
CA MET A 67 -14.21 20.82 1.78
C MET A 67 -13.81 21.10 3.25
N PRO A 68 -14.65 21.80 4.02
CA PRO A 68 -14.41 22.00 5.44
C PRO A 68 -14.54 20.68 6.20
N ILE A 69 -13.69 20.50 7.20
CA ILE A 69 -13.72 19.36 8.12
C ILE A 69 -14.72 19.64 9.24
N SER A 70 -15.76 18.80 9.33
CA SER A 70 -16.83 18.95 10.32
C SER A 70 -17.09 17.63 11.05
N PRO A 71 -17.22 17.64 12.39
CA PRO A 71 -17.65 16.47 13.16
C PRO A 71 -18.97 15.88 12.65
N GLY A 72 -19.21 14.59 12.94
CA GLY A 72 -20.41 13.88 12.49
C GLY A 72 -20.47 13.64 10.99
N ASN A 73 -19.32 13.68 10.29
CA ASN A 73 -19.23 13.41 8.86
C ASN A 73 -18.15 12.36 8.57
N ILE A 74 -18.39 11.55 7.55
CA ILE A 74 -17.42 10.59 7.02
C ILE A 74 -16.97 11.05 5.63
N TYR A 75 -15.66 11.11 5.40
CA TYR A 75 -15.07 11.53 4.14
C TYR A 75 -14.23 10.39 3.54
N LEU A 76 -14.51 10.04 2.29
CA LEU A 76 -13.83 8.96 1.59
C LEU A 76 -12.80 9.49 0.61
N GLY A 77 -11.59 8.92 0.67
CA GLY A 77 -10.56 9.15 -0.34
C GLY A 77 -11.07 8.79 -1.74
N VAL A 78 -10.68 9.58 -2.73
CA VAL A 78 -11.08 9.41 -4.13
C VAL A 78 -9.92 8.87 -4.96
N PRO A 79 -10.18 8.08 -6.02
CA PRO A 79 -9.12 7.53 -6.86
C PRO A 79 -8.16 8.59 -7.42
N ASP A 80 -6.89 8.21 -7.54
CA ASP A 80 -5.81 9.02 -8.13
C ASP A 80 -5.51 10.36 -7.42
N HIS A 81 -6.00 10.55 -6.19
CA HIS A 81 -5.63 11.68 -5.33
C HIS A 81 -5.31 11.18 -3.92
N HIS A 82 -4.26 11.71 -3.31
CA HIS A 82 -4.02 11.52 -1.87
C HIS A 82 -5.01 12.38 -1.08
N LEU A 83 -5.67 11.79 -0.08
CA LEU A 83 -6.51 12.51 0.87
C LEU A 83 -5.61 13.15 1.93
N ILE A 84 -5.60 14.48 2.01
CA ILE A 84 -4.72 15.24 2.89
C ILE A 84 -5.56 16.18 3.76
N LEU A 85 -5.22 16.29 5.04
CA LEU A 85 -5.88 17.21 5.97
C LEU A 85 -4.94 18.38 6.28
N ALA A 86 -5.37 19.60 5.99
CA ALA A 86 -4.60 20.82 6.23
C ALA A 86 -5.52 22.01 6.50
N ASP A 87 -5.17 22.85 7.47
CA ASP A 87 -5.84 24.13 7.76
C ASP A 87 -7.37 24.02 7.96
N GLY A 88 -7.84 22.94 8.59
CA GLY A 88 -9.29 22.72 8.79
C GLY A 88 -10.04 22.27 7.54
N GLN A 89 -9.34 21.94 6.46
CA GLN A 89 -9.90 21.56 5.18
C GLN A 89 -9.32 20.26 4.65
N ILE A 90 -10.08 19.63 3.77
CA ILE A 90 -9.64 18.52 2.94
C ILE A 90 -8.89 19.07 1.73
N ARG A 91 -7.75 18.48 1.43
CA ARG A 91 -6.95 18.72 0.22
C ARG A 91 -6.80 17.43 -0.58
N LEU A 92 -6.92 17.53 -1.90
CA LEU A 92 -6.69 16.42 -2.81
C LEU A 92 -5.31 16.54 -3.47
N GLY A 93 -4.32 15.91 -2.86
CA GLY A 93 -2.94 15.93 -3.33
C GLY A 93 -2.73 15.09 -4.59
N ARG A 94 -1.97 15.62 -5.55
CA ARG A 94 -1.52 14.88 -6.75
C ARG A 94 -0.04 14.52 -6.71
N GLY A 95 0.53 14.49 -5.50
CA GLY A 95 1.88 14.01 -5.27
C GLY A 95 2.12 12.60 -5.85
N PRO A 96 3.39 12.19 -5.99
CA PRO A 96 3.74 10.87 -6.50
C PRO A 96 3.08 9.76 -5.69
N ARG A 97 2.83 8.61 -6.33
CA ARG A 97 2.31 7.42 -5.64
C ARG A 97 3.22 7.01 -4.49
N GLU A 98 2.59 6.50 -3.43
CA GLU A 98 3.26 5.94 -2.27
C GLU A 98 2.79 4.50 -2.06
N ASN A 99 3.73 3.59 -1.83
CA ASN A 99 3.45 2.16 -1.73
C ASN A 99 2.65 1.64 -2.95
N MET A 100 2.98 2.17 -4.14
CA MET A 100 2.29 1.93 -5.43
C MET A 100 0.81 2.39 -5.48
N ALA A 101 0.33 3.09 -4.46
CA ALA A 101 -1.06 3.50 -4.32
C ALA A 101 -1.26 5.03 -4.37
N ARG A 102 -2.41 5.45 -4.92
CA ARG A 102 -2.94 6.81 -4.85
C ARG A 102 -4.47 6.75 -5.00
N PRO A 103 -5.26 6.94 -3.93
CA PRO A 103 -4.84 7.30 -2.58
C PRO A 103 -4.02 6.19 -1.91
N SER A 104 -3.08 6.60 -1.07
CA SER A 104 -2.36 5.77 -0.10
C SER A 104 -2.79 6.22 1.30
N ILE A 105 -2.73 5.31 2.27
CA ILE A 105 -3.12 5.52 3.67
C ILE A 105 -2.12 6.42 4.39
N ASP A 106 -0.82 6.21 4.17
CA ASP A 106 0.25 6.95 4.85
C ASP A 106 0.11 8.49 4.72
N PRO A 107 -0.18 9.08 3.54
CA PRO A 107 -0.43 10.53 3.43
C PRO A 107 -1.61 11.07 4.25
N LEU A 108 -2.71 10.32 4.34
CA LEU A 108 -3.84 10.72 5.18
C LEU A 108 -3.40 10.77 6.65
N PHE A 109 -2.72 9.72 7.11
CA PHE A 109 -2.35 9.58 8.50
C PHE A 109 -1.29 10.62 8.90
N ARG A 110 -0.27 10.82 8.05
CA ARG A 110 0.76 11.84 8.28
C ARG A 110 0.19 13.25 8.28
N SER A 111 -0.70 13.58 7.35
CA SER A 111 -1.30 14.93 7.32
C SER A 111 -2.23 15.17 8.51
N ALA A 112 -3.00 14.17 8.94
CA ALA A 112 -3.77 14.24 10.17
C ALA A 112 -2.85 14.47 11.39
N ALA A 113 -1.77 13.70 11.52
CA ALA A 113 -0.80 13.83 12.59
C ALA A 113 -0.15 15.22 12.64
N VAL A 114 0.24 15.77 11.48
CA VAL A 114 0.86 17.10 11.37
C VAL A 114 -0.11 18.21 11.73
N SER A 115 -1.38 18.10 11.31
CA SER A 115 -2.38 19.17 11.46
C SER A 115 -3.09 19.14 12.81
N TYR A 116 -3.27 17.96 13.42
CA TYR A 116 -4.14 17.77 14.59
C TYR A 116 -3.46 17.08 15.77
N GLY A 117 -2.25 16.52 15.59
CA GLY A 117 -1.42 15.95 16.65
C GLY A 117 -2.19 15.01 17.58
N PRO A 118 -2.30 15.31 18.88
CA PRO A 118 -2.91 14.43 19.88
C PRO A 118 -4.43 14.25 19.76
N ARG A 119 -5.09 15.02 18.88
CA ARG A 119 -6.52 14.88 18.59
C ARG A 119 -6.82 13.72 17.63
N VAL A 120 -5.78 13.11 17.04
CA VAL A 120 -5.92 12.08 16.02
C VAL A 120 -6.03 10.68 16.64
N ILE A 121 -6.96 9.89 16.12
CA ILE A 121 -7.03 8.44 16.32
C ILE A 121 -6.83 7.78 14.95
N GLY A 122 -5.75 7.03 14.78
CA GLY A 122 -5.44 6.28 13.56
C GLY A 122 -5.82 4.81 13.68
N VAL A 123 -6.45 4.25 12.65
CA VAL A 123 -6.89 2.85 12.62
C VAL A 123 -6.41 2.14 11.36
N VAL A 124 -5.59 1.10 11.50
CA VAL A 124 -5.25 0.19 10.39
C VAL A 124 -6.08 -1.08 10.45
N LEU A 125 -6.74 -1.40 9.34
CA LEU A 125 -7.56 -2.59 9.13
C LEU A 125 -6.85 -3.62 8.24
N SER A 126 -7.51 -4.75 8.04
CA SER A 126 -7.12 -5.83 7.11
C SER A 126 -6.58 -5.32 5.77
N GLY A 127 -5.50 -5.93 5.31
CA GLY A 127 -4.90 -5.69 4.01
C GLY A 127 -3.53 -6.33 3.84
N LEU A 128 -3.04 -6.32 2.60
CA LEU A 128 -1.73 -6.87 2.23
C LEU A 128 -0.66 -5.79 2.29
N LEU A 129 0.60 -6.20 2.45
CA LEU A 129 1.76 -5.32 2.61
C LEU A 129 1.61 -4.44 3.86
N ASN A 130 2.03 -3.18 3.81
CA ASN A 130 2.30 -2.39 5.01
C ASN A 130 1.94 -0.90 4.91
N ASP A 131 1.11 -0.50 3.95
CA ASP A 131 0.63 0.89 3.90
C ASP A 131 -0.17 1.23 5.17
N GLY A 132 -0.02 2.45 5.67
CA GLY A 132 -0.59 2.89 6.94
C GLY A 132 0.28 2.62 8.17
N ALA A 133 1.28 1.73 8.10
CA ALA A 133 2.18 1.47 9.23
C ALA A 133 3.05 2.69 9.55
N SER A 134 3.64 3.32 8.52
CA SER A 134 4.42 4.56 8.70
C SER A 134 3.52 5.74 9.09
N GLY A 135 2.29 5.77 8.58
CA GLY A 135 1.26 6.70 8.98
C GLY A 135 0.91 6.60 10.46
N LEU A 136 0.72 5.39 11.00
CA LEU A 136 0.46 5.19 12.43
C LEU A 136 1.66 5.59 13.28
N GLU A 137 2.88 5.27 12.84
CA GLU A 137 4.09 5.75 13.52
C GLU A 137 4.10 7.28 13.60
N ALA A 138 3.76 7.98 12.52
CA ALA A 138 3.65 9.44 12.50
C ALA A 138 2.58 9.97 13.46
N ILE A 139 1.40 9.32 13.53
CA ILE A 139 0.35 9.67 14.50
C ILE A 139 0.87 9.53 15.92
N LYS A 140 1.54 8.41 16.25
CA LYS A 140 2.11 8.17 17.57
C LYS A 140 3.17 9.22 17.93
N ARG A 141 4.08 9.53 17.00
CA ARG A 141 5.14 10.54 17.19
C ARG A 141 4.59 11.95 17.38
N CYS A 142 3.41 12.25 16.86
CA CYS A 142 2.70 13.51 17.07
C CYS A 142 1.72 13.49 18.26
N GLY A 143 1.69 12.40 19.04
CA GLY A 143 0.91 12.28 20.28
C GLY A 143 -0.52 11.77 20.12
N GLY A 144 -0.90 11.34 18.92
CA GLY A 144 -2.20 10.72 18.66
C GLY A 144 -2.25 9.25 19.12
N LEU A 145 -3.45 8.67 19.09
CA LEU A 145 -3.69 7.27 19.44
C LEU A 145 -3.67 6.36 18.22
N THR A 146 -3.12 5.17 18.37
CA THR A 146 -3.03 4.18 17.30
C THR A 146 -3.77 2.90 17.63
N LEU A 147 -4.66 2.50 16.73
CA LEU A 147 -5.48 1.30 16.81
C LEU A 147 -5.17 0.41 15.61
N VAL A 148 -5.18 -0.89 15.83
CA VAL A 148 -5.02 -1.90 14.79
C VAL A 148 -6.11 -2.97 14.95
N GLN A 149 -6.70 -3.38 13.83
CA GLN A 149 -7.55 -4.57 13.81
C GLN A 149 -6.73 -5.79 14.25
N ASP A 150 -7.25 -6.59 15.17
CA ASP A 150 -6.62 -7.83 15.60
C ASP A 150 -6.24 -8.68 14.37
N PRO A 151 -4.95 -9.03 14.19
CA PRO A 151 -4.50 -9.89 13.09
C PRO A 151 -5.26 -11.22 12.99
N ALA A 152 -5.74 -11.77 14.12
CA ALA A 152 -6.53 -13.01 14.14
C ALA A 152 -7.96 -12.83 13.57
N ASP A 153 -8.46 -11.59 13.53
CA ASP A 153 -9.76 -11.21 12.98
C ASP A 153 -9.66 -10.69 11.53
N ALA A 154 -8.44 -10.46 11.03
CA ALA A 154 -8.19 -9.92 9.70
C ALA A 154 -8.20 -11.02 8.62
N ILE A 155 -8.86 -10.74 7.49
CA ILE A 155 -8.84 -11.64 6.31
C ILE A 155 -7.45 -11.63 5.66
N ALA A 156 -6.83 -10.45 5.59
CA ALA A 156 -5.44 -10.27 5.22
C ALA A 156 -4.76 -9.52 6.37
N ASP A 157 -3.83 -10.19 7.05
CA ASP A 157 -3.30 -9.74 8.34
C ASP A 157 -1.94 -9.03 8.24
N GLU A 158 -1.34 -8.96 7.05
CA GLU A 158 -0.03 -8.33 6.82
C GLU A 158 0.00 -6.86 7.24
N MET A 159 -0.99 -6.04 6.86
CA MET A 159 -1.05 -4.62 7.24
C MET A 159 -1.15 -4.42 8.76
N PRO A 160 -2.11 -5.06 9.47
CA PRO A 160 -2.14 -5.06 10.94
C PRO A 160 -0.82 -5.50 11.59
N ARG A 161 -0.23 -6.61 11.14
CA ARG A 161 1.05 -7.09 11.68
C ARG A 161 2.19 -6.11 11.44
N SER A 162 2.25 -5.51 10.26
CA SER A 162 3.27 -4.52 9.92
C SER A 162 3.19 -3.30 10.82
N ALA A 163 1.98 -2.84 11.15
CA ALA A 163 1.79 -1.77 12.13
C ALA A 163 2.28 -2.17 13.53
N LEU A 164 1.96 -3.39 14.00
CA LEU A 164 2.43 -3.90 15.30
C LEU A 164 3.95 -4.09 15.37
N GLN A 165 4.60 -4.36 14.24
CA GLN A 165 6.06 -4.45 14.17
C GLN A 165 6.73 -3.08 14.13
N ALA A 166 6.10 -2.09 13.51
CA ALA A 166 6.67 -0.75 13.33
C ALA A 166 6.61 0.11 14.59
N LEU A 167 5.57 -0.05 15.42
CA LEU A 167 5.36 0.77 16.63
C LEU A 167 4.65 0.01 17.76
N GLU A 168 4.76 0.55 18.97
CA GLU A 168 3.91 0.14 20.10
C GLU A 168 2.50 0.77 19.95
N VAL A 169 1.60 -0.03 19.36
CA VAL A 169 0.20 0.33 19.12
C VAL A 169 -0.55 0.43 20.45
N ASP A 170 -1.39 1.46 20.62
CA ASP A 170 -2.14 1.66 21.87
C ASP A 170 -3.18 0.57 22.11
N LEU A 171 -3.88 0.15 21.07
CA LEU A 171 -4.96 -0.83 21.17
C LEU A 171 -4.99 -1.77 19.95
N THR A 172 -5.07 -3.08 20.22
CA THR A 172 -5.34 -4.12 19.23
C THR A 172 -6.69 -4.75 19.54
N LEU A 173 -7.63 -4.67 18.60
CA LEU A 173 -9.03 -4.99 18.86
C LEU A 173 -9.66 -5.74 17.68
N PRO A 174 -10.57 -6.71 17.93
CA PRO A 174 -11.43 -7.23 16.88
C PRO A 174 -12.25 -6.12 16.23
N ALA A 175 -12.51 -6.20 14.93
CA ALA A 175 -13.18 -5.14 14.18
C ALA A 175 -14.54 -4.74 14.77
N ALA A 176 -15.27 -5.72 15.32
CA ALA A 176 -16.56 -5.52 15.97
C ALA A 176 -16.52 -4.59 17.19
N ARG A 177 -15.36 -4.43 17.84
CA ARG A 177 -15.18 -3.58 19.04
C ARG A 177 -14.61 -2.21 18.73
N ILE A 178 -14.00 -2.02 17.56
CA ILE A 178 -13.31 -0.77 17.22
C ILE A 178 -14.31 0.40 17.18
N GLY A 179 -15.51 0.23 16.62
CA GLY A 179 -16.50 1.31 16.53
C GLY A 179 -16.95 1.85 17.89
N ASP A 180 -17.23 0.97 18.86
CA ASP A 180 -17.59 1.36 20.23
C ASP A 180 -16.45 2.15 20.89
N ILE A 181 -15.22 1.63 20.78
CA ILE A 181 -14.03 2.26 21.35
C ILE A 181 -13.74 3.62 20.71
N LEU A 182 -13.94 3.77 19.40
CA LEU A 182 -13.80 5.05 18.72
C LEU A 182 -14.81 6.07 19.23
N SER A 183 -16.06 5.66 19.50
CA SER A 183 -17.08 6.54 20.06
C SER A 183 -16.72 7.03 21.46
N GLU A 184 -16.17 6.15 22.30
CA GLU A 184 -15.70 6.50 23.64
C GLU A 184 -14.50 7.46 23.56
N LEU A 185 -13.45 7.08 22.83
CA LEU A 185 -12.22 7.86 22.71
C LEU A 185 -12.43 9.23 22.07
N ALA A 186 -13.41 9.38 21.17
CA ALA A 186 -13.74 10.65 20.54
C ALA A 186 -14.28 11.70 21.54
N SER A 187 -14.82 11.25 22.67
CA SER A 187 -15.34 12.13 23.73
C SER A 187 -14.28 12.52 24.76
N ASP A 188 -13.15 11.84 24.76
CA ASP A 188 -12.05 12.11 25.68
C ASP A 188 -11.24 13.34 25.26
N PRO A 189 -10.68 14.08 26.22
CA PRO A 189 -9.76 15.16 25.93
C PRO A 189 -8.49 14.65 25.25
N ALA A 190 -8.00 15.39 24.26
CA ALA A 190 -6.73 15.10 23.61
C ALA A 190 -5.56 15.25 24.61
N GLY A 191 -4.51 14.47 24.37
CA GLY A 191 -3.25 14.56 25.10
C GLY A 191 -2.49 15.88 24.84
N PRO A 192 -1.29 16.03 25.42
CA PRO A 192 -0.44 17.20 25.16
C PRO A 192 0.03 17.22 23.70
N ALA A 193 0.12 18.42 23.12
CA ALA A 193 0.67 18.59 21.78
C ALA A 193 2.18 18.31 21.79
N LEU A 194 2.64 17.45 20.87
CA LEU A 194 4.05 17.16 20.64
C LEU A 194 4.57 17.95 19.44
N PRO A 195 5.87 18.31 19.42
CA PRO A 195 6.46 18.97 18.27
C PRO A 195 6.44 18.04 17.05
N VAL A 196 5.95 18.55 15.92
CA VAL A 196 5.89 17.79 14.66
C VAL A 196 7.29 17.61 14.08
N PRO A 197 7.76 16.38 13.87
CA PRO A 197 9.04 16.12 13.22
C PRO A 197 9.10 16.69 11.78
N PRO A 198 10.19 17.37 11.40
CA PRO A 198 10.29 18.05 10.10
C PRO A 198 10.20 17.10 8.91
N GLU A 199 10.71 15.88 9.05
CA GLU A 199 10.63 14.85 8.02
C GLU A 199 9.19 14.43 7.74
N ILE A 200 8.30 14.36 8.74
CA ILE A 200 6.89 14.02 8.54
C ILE A 200 6.19 15.13 7.76
N ARG A 201 6.47 16.40 8.10
CA ARG A 201 5.90 17.56 7.39
C ARG A 201 6.31 17.58 5.92
N LEU A 202 7.60 17.36 5.64
CA LEU A 202 8.09 17.27 4.28
C LEU A 202 7.36 16.18 3.48
N GLU A 203 7.13 15.02 4.08
CA GLU A 203 6.43 13.92 3.42
C GLU A 203 4.96 14.24 3.10
N VAL A 204 4.31 15.09 3.92
CA VAL A 204 2.97 15.62 3.63
C VAL A 204 3.01 16.60 2.47
N ASP A 205 3.98 17.51 2.44
CA ASP A 205 4.15 18.48 1.36
C ASP A 205 4.36 17.77 0.01
N ILE A 206 5.17 16.72 -0.01
CA ILE A 206 5.40 15.89 -1.21
C ILE A 206 4.10 15.24 -1.69
N ALA A 207 3.33 14.64 -0.77
CA ALA A 207 2.03 14.04 -1.10
C ALA A 207 1.02 15.07 -1.62
N ALA A 208 1.08 16.31 -1.12
CA ALA A 208 0.27 17.43 -1.60
C ALA A 208 0.65 17.89 -3.01
N GLY A 209 1.86 17.55 -3.48
CA GLY A 209 2.36 17.88 -4.81
C GLY A 209 3.50 18.91 -4.81
N ALA A 210 4.11 19.19 -3.66
CA ALA A 210 5.34 20.00 -3.62
C ALA A 210 6.43 19.33 -4.46
N ARG A 211 7.21 20.14 -5.18
CA ARG A 211 8.36 19.64 -5.94
C ARG A 211 9.44 19.18 -4.98
N VAL A 212 9.85 17.92 -5.12
CA VAL A 212 11.06 17.40 -4.51
C VAL A 212 12.23 17.82 -5.38
N ASP A 213 13.16 18.58 -4.83
CA ASP A 213 14.49 18.73 -5.41
C ASP A 213 15.48 17.76 -4.73
N SER A 214 16.61 17.52 -5.40
CA SER A 214 17.64 16.61 -4.91
C SER A 214 18.31 17.07 -3.62
N ASP A 215 18.30 18.38 -3.34
CA ASP A 215 18.97 18.94 -2.16
C ASP A 215 18.12 18.72 -0.90
N VAL A 216 16.79 18.83 -1.03
CA VAL A 216 15.83 18.48 0.00
C VAL A 216 15.92 16.99 0.33
N LEU A 217 15.98 16.11 -0.67
CA LEU A 217 16.04 14.67 -0.44
C LEU A 217 17.32 14.25 0.31
N ARG A 218 18.48 14.83 -0.02
CA ARG A 218 19.77 14.55 0.67
C ARG A 218 19.77 14.91 2.15
N ARG A 219 18.90 15.82 2.59
CA ARG A 219 18.77 16.19 4.01
C ARG A 219 18.16 15.07 4.84
N ILE A 220 17.29 14.24 4.24
CA ILE A 220 16.52 13.22 4.96
C ILE A 220 16.86 11.77 4.55
N ALA A 221 17.55 11.57 3.43
CA ALA A 221 17.79 10.24 2.88
C ALA A 221 19.16 10.10 2.21
N ASP A 222 19.70 8.88 2.22
CA ASP A 222 20.96 8.51 1.58
C ASP A 222 20.72 7.62 0.34
N PRO A 223 21.42 7.84 -0.79
CA PRO A 223 21.24 7.00 -1.98
C PRO A 223 21.46 5.51 -1.70
N ALA A 224 20.58 4.67 -2.20
CA ALA A 224 20.67 3.22 -2.15
C ALA A 224 20.97 2.64 -3.54
N ALA A 225 21.63 1.49 -3.60
CA ALA A 225 21.89 0.75 -4.84
C ALA A 225 20.64 -0.02 -5.32
N VAL A 226 19.49 0.67 -5.34
CA VAL A 226 18.19 0.11 -5.71
C VAL A 226 17.44 1.09 -6.60
N SER A 227 16.80 0.57 -7.65
CA SER A 227 16.01 1.36 -8.59
C SER A 227 14.54 1.44 -8.18
N CYS A 228 13.93 2.60 -8.45
CA CYS A 228 12.51 2.86 -8.26
C CYS A 228 11.68 1.99 -9.22
N PRO A 229 10.78 1.13 -8.72
CA PRO A 229 9.98 0.26 -9.57
C PRO A 229 9.12 1.00 -10.61
N GLN A 230 8.70 2.23 -10.30
CA GLN A 230 7.77 2.96 -11.15
C GLN A 230 8.44 3.83 -12.22
N CYS A 231 9.67 4.30 -12.01
CA CYS A 231 10.33 5.21 -12.96
C CYS A 231 11.79 4.90 -13.27
N GLY A 232 12.37 3.84 -12.68
CA GLY A 232 13.76 3.43 -12.90
C GLY A 232 14.82 4.34 -12.27
N GLY A 233 14.43 5.44 -11.63
CA GLY A 233 15.34 6.36 -10.96
C GLY A 233 15.96 5.78 -9.68
N VAL A 234 17.01 6.41 -9.16
CA VAL A 234 17.67 5.96 -7.91
C VAL A 234 16.73 6.16 -6.71
N LEU A 235 16.62 5.12 -5.87
CA LEU A 235 15.99 5.23 -4.56
C LEU A 235 17.01 5.69 -3.52
N SER A 236 16.56 6.55 -2.61
CA SER A 236 17.29 6.94 -1.41
C SER A 236 16.58 6.37 -0.18
N MET A 237 17.33 5.76 0.73
CA MET A 237 16.85 5.24 2.00
C MET A 237 16.67 6.39 3.00
N VAL A 238 15.48 6.53 3.56
CA VAL A 238 15.15 7.56 4.55
C VAL A 238 15.82 7.22 5.89
N ARG A 239 16.55 8.16 6.48
CA ARG A 239 17.24 7.96 7.75
C ARG A 239 16.22 7.82 8.88
N GLU A 240 16.48 6.87 9.80
CA GLU A 240 15.71 6.65 11.03
C GLU A 240 14.20 6.34 10.84
N ALA A 241 13.76 6.00 9.62
CA ALA A 241 12.37 5.65 9.36
C ALA A 241 12.02 4.23 9.87
N LYS A 242 10.83 4.08 10.49
CA LYS A 242 10.27 2.78 10.86
C LYS A 242 8.82 2.65 10.36
N PRO A 243 8.51 1.69 9.46
CA PRO A 243 9.39 0.71 8.86
C PRO A 243 10.45 1.35 7.93
N LEU A 244 11.40 0.55 7.44
CA LEU A 244 12.42 0.99 6.48
C LEU A 244 11.76 1.57 5.22
N ARG A 245 12.12 2.80 4.84
CA ARG A 245 11.48 3.55 3.75
C ARG A 245 12.48 4.06 2.72
N PHE A 246 12.00 4.17 1.48
CA PHE A 246 12.73 4.64 0.32
C PHE A 246 11.96 5.76 -0.37
N ARG A 247 12.70 6.74 -0.91
CA ARG A 247 12.19 7.84 -1.72
C ARG A 247 12.96 7.94 -3.02
N CYS A 248 12.24 8.02 -4.14
CA CYS A 248 12.83 8.28 -5.46
C CYS A 248 13.13 9.77 -5.65
N GLN A 249 14.08 10.09 -6.53
CA GLN A 249 14.41 11.46 -6.94
C GLN A 249 13.21 12.28 -7.46
N VAL A 250 12.20 11.62 -8.04
CA VAL A 250 10.97 12.26 -8.52
C VAL A 250 9.83 12.25 -7.48
N GLY A 251 10.10 11.74 -6.28
CA GLY A 251 9.23 11.80 -5.10
C GLY A 251 8.37 10.57 -4.81
N HIS A 252 8.41 9.50 -5.62
CA HIS A 252 7.75 8.22 -5.26
C HIS A 252 8.27 7.70 -3.91
N ALA A 253 7.40 7.14 -3.07
CA ALA A 253 7.79 6.48 -1.82
C ALA A 253 7.39 5.02 -1.78
N TYR A 254 8.20 4.26 -1.06
CA TYR A 254 8.00 2.84 -0.83
C TYR A 254 8.50 2.48 0.56
N THR A 255 7.82 1.55 1.21
CA THR A 255 8.43 0.72 2.26
C THR A 255 9.33 -0.35 1.64
N ALA A 256 10.23 -0.92 2.45
CA ALA A 256 11.12 -2.00 2.00
C ALA A 256 10.37 -3.22 1.46
N ASP A 257 9.28 -3.64 2.12
CA ASP A 257 8.48 -4.79 1.69
C ASP A 257 7.83 -4.56 0.32
N VAL A 258 7.34 -3.34 0.06
CA VAL A 258 6.79 -2.98 -1.26
C VAL A 258 7.89 -3.02 -2.32
N VAL A 259 9.09 -2.49 -2.03
CA VAL A 259 10.22 -2.56 -2.99
C VAL A 259 10.59 -4.01 -3.27
N ALA A 260 10.70 -4.85 -2.25
CA ALA A 260 11.02 -6.27 -2.41
C ALA A 260 9.98 -6.98 -3.26
N LYS A 261 8.68 -6.74 -2.99
CA LYS A 261 7.59 -7.32 -3.76
C LYS A 261 7.60 -6.89 -5.22
N GLU A 262 7.84 -5.61 -5.48
CA GLU A 262 7.91 -5.11 -6.86
C GLU A 262 9.15 -5.62 -7.62
N GLN A 263 10.27 -5.87 -6.94
CA GLN A 263 11.42 -6.52 -7.55
C GLN A 263 11.14 -7.97 -7.95
N GLU A 264 10.45 -8.72 -7.08
CA GLU A 264 10.01 -10.09 -7.39
C GLU A 264 9.09 -10.09 -8.63
N ASN A 265 8.09 -9.20 -8.65
CA ASN A 265 7.19 -9.04 -9.80
C ASN A 265 7.94 -8.68 -11.10
N ALA A 266 8.97 -7.83 -11.01
CA ALA A 266 9.78 -7.43 -12.15
C ALA A 266 10.61 -8.59 -12.71
N VAL A 267 11.12 -9.48 -11.85
CA VAL A 267 11.83 -10.70 -12.27
C VAL A 267 10.87 -11.63 -13.00
N ASP A 268 9.69 -11.88 -12.43
CA ASP A 268 8.68 -12.74 -13.05
C ASP A 268 8.23 -12.22 -14.43
N GLU A 269 8.02 -10.92 -14.56
CA GLU A 269 7.67 -10.32 -15.85
C GLU A 269 8.82 -10.40 -16.85
N ALA A 270 10.07 -10.17 -16.42
CA ALA A 270 11.24 -10.30 -17.29
C ALA A 270 11.38 -11.75 -17.82
N LEU A 271 11.17 -12.75 -16.97
CA LEU A 271 11.19 -14.16 -17.37
C LEU A 271 10.05 -14.49 -18.33
N ARG A 272 8.84 -13.99 -18.08
CA ARG A 272 7.68 -14.17 -18.97
C ARG A 272 7.91 -13.56 -20.36
N VAL A 273 8.46 -12.34 -20.41
CA VAL A 273 8.80 -11.67 -21.67
C VAL A 273 9.90 -12.40 -22.42
N ALA A 274 10.96 -12.83 -21.71
CA ALA A 274 12.05 -13.60 -22.31
C ALA A 274 11.55 -14.92 -22.90
N LEU A 275 10.71 -15.66 -22.17
CA LEU A 275 10.11 -16.91 -22.64
C LEU A 275 9.31 -16.69 -23.92
N ARG A 276 8.44 -15.67 -23.95
CA ARG A 276 7.65 -15.32 -25.15
C ARG A 276 8.54 -15.05 -26.36
N ILE A 277 9.57 -14.22 -26.20
CA ILE A 277 10.50 -13.85 -27.28
C ILE A 277 11.22 -15.08 -27.84
N ILE A 278 11.65 -15.99 -26.96
CA ILE A 278 12.39 -17.19 -27.36
C ILE A 278 11.46 -18.19 -28.05
N GLU A 279 10.24 -18.40 -27.56
CA GLU A 279 9.24 -19.26 -28.21
C GLU A 279 8.82 -18.74 -29.58
N GLU A 280 8.59 -17.43 -29.72
CA GLU A 280 8.30 -16.78 -31.01
C GLU A 280 9.46 -16.98 -32.00
N ARG A 281 10.71 -16.86 -31.52
CA ARG A 281 11.90 -17.08 -32.35
C ARG A 281 12.07 -18.54 -32.75
N ALA A 282 11.81 -19.49 -31.85
CA ALA A 282 11.82 -20.92 -32.15
C ALA A 282 10.76 -21.26 -33.22
N GLU A 283 9.57 -20.68 -33.14
CA GLU A 283 8.50 -20.87 -34.12
C GLU A 283 8.86 -20.26 -35.49
N LEU A 284 9.39 -19.03 -35.52
CA LEU A 284 9.83 -18.40 -36.77
C LEU A 284 10.88 -19.27 -37.49
N VAL A 285 11.88 -19.71 -36.76
CA VAL A 285 12.96 -20.52 -37.31
C VAL A 285 12.45 -21.90 -37.78
N ARG A 286 11.52 -22.53 -37.07
CA ARG A 286 10.84 -23.77 -37.53
C ARG A 286 10.12 -23.58 -38.86
N ARG A 287 9.45 -22.44 -39.06
CA ARG A 287 8.79 -22.10 -40.32
C ARG A 287 9.80 -21.88 -41.45
N MET A 288 10.91 -21.21 -41.16
CA MET A 288 11.99 -21.03 -42.14
C MET A 288 12.64 -22.36 -42.55
N ALA A 289 12.80 -23.29 -41.62
CA ALA A 289 13.23 -24.65 -41.94
C ALA A 289 12.24 -25.36 -42.88
N ALA A 290 10.93 -25.27 -42.59
CA ALA A 290 9.90 -25.84 -43.44
C ALA A 290 9.88 -25.24 -44.85
N ASP A 291 9.99 -23.92 -44.97
CA ASP A 291 10.13 -23.22 -46.26
C ASP A 291 11.39 -23.65 -47.01
N GLY A 292 12.52 -23.77 -46.31
CA GLY A 292 13.77 -24.29 -46.85
C GLY A 292 13.62 -25.70 -47.44
N ARG A 293 12.94 -26.61 -46.72
CA ARG A 293 12.64 -27.97 -47.20
C ARG A 293 11.77 -27.95 -48.45
N ASN A 294 10.69 -27.16 -48.43
CA ASN A 294 9.76 -27.04 -49.57
C ASN A 294 10.42 -26.46 -50.82
N ALA A 295 11.37 -25.55 -50.64
CA ALA A 295 12.16 -24.95 -51.72
C ALA A 295 13.39 -25.77 -52.15
N GLY A 296 13.60 -26.97 -51.58
CA GLY A 296 14.74 -27.85 -51.91
C GLY A 296 16.10 -27.39 -51.35
N ARG A 297 16.13 -26.36 -50.49
CA ARG A 297 17.34 -25.80 -49.87
C ARG A 297 17.70 -26.57 -48.59
N ARG A 298 18.17 -27.83 -48.72
CA ARG A 298 18.39 -28.76 -47.58
C ARG A 298 19.34 -28.24 -46.51
N ALA A 299 20.54 -27.79 -46.87
CA ALA A 299 21.51 -27.30 -45.90
C ALA A 299 21.01 -26.08 -45.10
N LEU A 300 20.22 -25.21 -45.75
CA LEU A 300 19.60 -24.06 -45.08
C LEU A 300 18.50 -24.51 -44.11
N ALA A 301 17.72 -25.54 -44.48
CA ALA A 301 16.69 -26.10 -43.62
C ALA A 301 17.29 -26.76 -42.37
N GLU A 302 18.33 -27.58 -42.52
CA GLU A 302 19.04 -28.24 -41.41
C GLU A 302 19.62 -27.22 -40.41
N MET A 303 20.27 -26.16 -40.92
CA MET A 303 20.78 -25.07 -40.08
C MET A 303 19.67 -24.40 -39.26
N TYR A 304 18.48 -24.19 -39.85
CA TYR A 304 17.35 -23.64 -39.12
C TYR A 304 16.73 -24.66 -38.14
N GLU A 305 16.71 -25.95 -38.45
CA GLU A 305 16.26 -26.99 -37.51
C GLU A 305 17.11 -27.03 -36.24
N GLU A 306 18.45 -27.04 -36.38
CA GLU A 306 19.37 -26.98 -35.25
C GLU A 306 19.14 -25.74 -34.38
N ARG A 307 18.97 -24.58 -35.04
CA ARG A 307 18.71 -23.32 -34.34
C ARG A 307 17.35 -23.31 -33.63
N ALA A 308 16.33 -23.93 -34.22
CA ALA A 308 15.03 -24.08 -33.58
C ALA A 308 15.09 -24.99 -32.34
N ALA A 309 15.87 -26.08 -32.41
CA ALA A 309 16.11 -26.96 -31.25
C ALA A 309 16.80 -26.19 -30.12
N GLU A 310 17.85 -25.42 -30.43
CA GLU A 310 18.56 -24.57 -29.46
C GLU A 310 17.60 -23.58 -28.76
N TYR A 311 16.75 -22.87 -29.51
CA TYR A 311 15.78 -21.96 -28.89
C TYR A 311 14.71 -22.69 -28.06
N SER A 312 14.37 -23.92 -28.43
CA SER A 312 13.41 -24.73 -27.65
C SER A 312 14.03 -25.13 -26.30
N ASP A 313 15.32 -25.48 -26.27
CA ASP A 313 16.05 -25.79 -25.04
C ASP A 313 16.16 -24.57 -24.10
N TYR A 314 16.41 -23.37 -24.67
CA TYR A 314 16.39 -22.12 -23.90
C TYR A 314 15.00 -21.84 -23.30
N ALA A 315 13.93 -22.04 -24.08
CA ALA A 315 12.56 -21.86 -23.61
C ALA A 315 12.24 -22.83 -22.46
N GLU A 316 12.61 -24.11 -22.56
CA GLU A 316 12.40 -25.09 -21.49
C GLU A 316 13.16 -24.72 -20.21
N THR A 317 14.38 -24.20 -20.33
CA THR A 317 15.18 -23.77 -19.18
C THR A 317 14.49 -22.62 -18.44
N ILE A 318 14.02 -21.61 -19.17
CA ILE A 318 13.31 -20.47 -18.59
C ILE A 318 11.97 -20.91 -18.02
N ARG A 319 11.24 -21.78 -18.72
CA ARG A 319 9.95 -22.31 -18.24
C ARG A 319 10.10 -23.04 -16.91
N LYS A 320 11.14 -23.86 -16.74
CA LYS A 320 11.45 -24.51 -15.46
C LYS A 320 11.70 -23.50 -14.34
N ALA A 321 12.45 -22.44 -14.63
CA ALA A 321 12.69 -21.37 -13.66
C ALA A 321 11.39 -20.66 -13.23
N VAL A 322 10.49 -20.37 -14.18
CA VAL A 322 9.18 -19.78 -13.91
C VAL A 322 8.27 -20.72 -13.12
N LEU A 323 8.28 -22.03 -13.40
CA LEU A 323 7.47 -23.00 -12.64
C LEU A 323 7.95 -23.15 -11.19
N LEU A 324 9.26 -23.05 -10.96
CA LEU A 324 9.83 -23.06 -9.62
C LEU A 324 9.44 -21.80 -8.82
N SER A 325 9.33 -20.62 -9.45
CA SER A 325 8.88 -19.41 -8.76
C SER A 325 7.38 -19.40 -8.42
N LEU A 326 6.57 -20.21 -9.10
CA LEU A 326 5.13 -20.33 -8.88
C LEU A 326 4.72 -21.38 -7.84
N SER A 327 5.64 -22.23 -7.38
CA SER A 327 5.35 -23.28 -6.41
C SER A 327 5.54 -22.73 -4.98
N PRO A 328 4.51 -22.71 -4.12
CA PRO A 328 4.70 -22.30 -2.72
C PRO A 328 5.66 -23.28 -2.02
N PRO A 329 6.44 -22.84 -1.02
CA PRO A 329 7.21 -23.76 -0.20
C PRO A 329 6.22 -24.69 0.51
N GLU A 330 6.30 -26.00 0.27
CA GLU A 330 5.57 -26.96 1.10
C GLU A 330 6.03 -26.80 2.55
N PRO A 331 5.12 -26.72 3.53
CA PRO A 331 5.52 -26.83 4.92
C PRO A 331 6.07 -28.24 5.10
N SER A 332 7.35 -28.32 5.45
CA SER A 332 7.98 -29.55 5.93
C SER A 332 7.28 -29.95 7.22
N GLY A 333 6.25 -30.79 7.07
CA GLY A 333 5.57 -31.49 8.15
C GLY A 333 6.59 -32.36 8.86
N ASN A 334 7.06 -31.86 9.99
CA ASN A 334 7.77 -32.61 11.00
C ASN A 334 6.79 -33.62 11.62
N GLU A 335 6.61 -34.78 10.99
CA GLU A 335 5.98 -35.93 11.65
C GLU A 335 7.02 -36.59 12.57
N GLY A 336 7.01 -36.15 13.82
CA GLY A 336 7.66 -36.82 14.93
C GLY A 336 6.79 -36.69 16.18
N ALA A 337 6.36 -37.85 16.68
CA ALA A 337 5.60 -38.15 17.92
C ALA A 337 4.10 -38.34 17.68
N GLN A 338 3.42 -39.40 18.12
CA GLN A 338 3.70 -40.53 19.02
C GLN A 338 2.48 -41.47 18.88
N ASP A 339 2.68 -42.79 18.82
CA ASP A 339 1.79 -43.80 19.42
C ASP A 339 2.39 -45.20 19.16
N ASP A 340 3.13 -45.68 20.16
CA ASP A 340 3.16 -47.05 20.74
C ASP A 340 4.45 -47.28 21.54
#